data_AF-A0A524G1N3-F1
#
_entry.id   AF-A0A524G1N3-F1
#
_cell.length_a   1.000
_cell.length_b   1.000
_cell.length_c   1.000
_cell.angle_alpha   90.00
_cell.angle_beta   90.00
_cell.angle_gamma   90.00
#
_symmetry.space_group_name_H-M   'P 1'
#
loop_
_entity.id
_entity.type
_entity.pdbx_description
1 polymer ?
#
loop_
_entity_poly.entity_id
_entity_poly.type
_entity_poly.pdbx_seq_one_letter_code
_entity_poly.pdbx_strand_id
1 'polypeptide(L)'
;MNRIIHERRRLRRQINSNERLDKYLHFYITAILSINMVLILFAMLSVTIRMSLNGVGFFDSMPIALYILPLMIFLPLMIRAFYRNRTSAWNFVFLVISSVFFSMLSLLVRGFVFCVVLNLVAVVSIFIIGRFRPQGNLRQAGKKGIAYILLMNMLSLTFPVSIIVMGQIQIAATSTSTIPEIILGVPLADFDFPYSYVNPTPSIISDLEVSQFGVDLRVLENDDDSWFKLTEWLHALNESSVLYTVTLTSDRALFVGETPTAIGTTDVIRQVFTSHRNAITNLTESLDGIINYPSTVIFDLTLSQQEWQKLMFHTRSLDLIGFTGLMRSSIYSTDVSVIDQESTLLAQEASNLGIQLGILIESFVLDDLQDNDNVAMRLAGVSISSLNLWDTIQVSCSRSRFSLEMRGDVEAYLVESYSESVAIKGSKWTMRLGDVGNDTDIEDRPAPVYETFDILNNDIKLAAGNGVDTLTIDSLSSLLSSFGPNAIIDFHESLSTTHSGSSRYTFRIYAYRAVFIAIDSFDILLL
;
A
#
# COMPACT_ATOMS: atom_id res chain seq x y z
N MET A 1 -15.72 25.97 37.68
CA MET A 1 -15.07 24.81 38.34
C MET A 1 -15.69 24.43 39.69
N ASN A 2 -15.91 25.36 40.63
CA ASN A 2 -16.48 25.06 41.97
C ASN A 2 -17.90 24.46 41.95
N ARG A 3 -18.77 24.87 41.01
CA ARG A 3 -20.14 24.35 40.87
C ARG A 3 -20.17 22.86 40.47
N ILE A 4 -19.34 22.46 39.51
CA ILE A 4 -19.23 21.07 39.01
C ILE A 4 -18.75 20.13 40.12
N ILE A 5 -17.75 20.56 40.92
CA ILE A 5 -17.24 19.78 42.05
C ILE A 5 -18.30 19.61 43.13
N HIS A 6 -19.12 20.64 43.36
CA HIS A 6 -20.18 20.60 44.38
C HIS A 6 -21.34 19.69 43.97
N GLU A 7 -21.77 19.73 42.71
CA GLU A 7 -22.80 18.84 42.18
C GLU A 7 -22.34 17.38 42.16
N ARG A 8 -21.09 17.14 41.75
CA ARG A 8 -20.46 15.81 41.84
C ARG A 8 -20.53 15.25 43.26
N ARG A 9 -20.20 16.07 44.28
CA ARG A 9 -20.26 15.64 45.70
C ARG A 9 -21.70 15.31 46.14
N ARG A 10 -22.70 16.05 45.65
CA ARG A 10 -24.13 15.79 45.93
C ARG A 10 -24.58 14.47 45.31
N LEU A 11 -24.34 14.27 44.00
CA LEU A 11 -24.68 13.05 43.28
C LEU A 11 -24.01 11.83 43.89
N ARG A 12 -22.72 11.93 44.23
CA ARG A 12 -21.99 10.85 44.89
C ARG A 12 -22.59 10.46 46.24
N ARG A 13 -23.05 11.42 47.05
CA ARG A 13 -23.71 11.14 48.34
C ARG A 13 -25.04 10.41 48.14
N GLN A 14 -25.83 10.81 47.16
CA GLN A 14 -27.09 10.15 46.81
C GLN A 14 -26.88 8.71 46.30
N ILE A 15 -25.85 8.50 45.47
CA ILE A 15 -25.49 7.17 44.97
C ILE A 15 -25.00 6.27 46.12
N ASN A 16 -24.09 6.77 46.96
CA ASN A 16 -23.58 6.00 48.10
C ASN A 16 -24.65 5.67 49.14
N SER A 17 -25.72 6.48 49.25
CA SER A 17 -26.84 6.16 50.14
C SER A 17 -27.75 5.04 49.61
N ASN A 18 -27.61 4.65 48.33
CA ASN A 18 -28.37 3.56 47.71
C ASN A 18 -27.41 2.44 47.27
N GLU A 19 -27.19 1.46 48.15
CA GLU A 19 -26.26 0.36 47.91
C GLU A 19 -26.54 -0.45 46.62
N ARG A 20 -27.82 -0.57 46.22
CA ARG A 20 -28.17 -1.28 44.97
C ARG A 20 -27.69 -0.53 43.74
N LEU A 21 -27.84 0.79 43.74
CA LEU A 21 -27.44 1.65 42.64
C LEU A 21 -25.91 1.77 42.54
N ASP A 22 -25.21 1.83 43.69
CA ASP A 22 -23.75 1.80 43.73
C ASP A 22 -23.17 0.48 43.18
N LYS A 23 -23.73 -0.68 43.59
CA LYS A 23 -23.34 -2.01 43.07
C LYS A 23 -23.59 -2.13 41.57
N TYR A 24 -24.75 -1.66 41.09
CA TYR A 24 -25.09 -1.69 39.67
C TYR A 24 -24.10 -0.87 38.83
N LEU A 25 -23.76 0.35 39.24
CA LEU A 25 -22.82 1.21 38.50
C LEU A 25 -21.40 0.64 38.50
N HIS A 26 -20.94 0.06 39.62
CA HIS A 26 -19.66 -0.64 39.66
C HIS A 26 -19.66 -1.86 38.72
N PHE A 27 -20.74 -2.64 38.68
CA PHE A 27 -20.87 -3.78 37.77
C PHE A 27 -20.86 -3.33 36.30
N TYR A 28 -21.66 -2.33 35.94
CA TYR A 28 -21.71 -1.74 34.60
C TYR A 28 -20.33 -1.29 34.09
N ILE A 29 -19.62 -0.50 34.89
CA ILE A 29 -18.28 0.00 34.56
C ILE A 29 -17.29 -1.17 34.39
N THR A 30 -17.35 -2.16 35.29
CA THR A 30 -16.49 -3.35 35.24
C THR A 30 -16.76 -4.14 33.96
N ALA A 31 -18.02 -4.36 33.62
CA ALA A 31 -18.43 -5.07 32.41
C ALA A 31 -17.90 -4.38 31.14
N ILE A 32 -18.02 -3.06 31.04
CA ILE A 32 -17.52 -2.29 29.89
C ILE A 32 -16.00 -2.36 29.78
N LEU A 33 -15.29 -2.18 30.90
CA LEU A 33 -13.84 -2.33 30.91
C LEU A 33 -13.41 -3.73 30.46
N SER A 34 -14.13 -4.77 30.89
CA SER A 34 -13.90 -6.14 30.44
C SER A 34 -14.18 -6.33 28.95
N ILE A 35 -15.27 -5.76 28.42
CA ILE A 35 -15.59 -5.81 26.98
C ILE A 35 -14.48 -5.13 26.17
N ASN A 36 -14.07 -3.90 26.54
CA ASN A 36 -12.98 -3.21 25.86
C ASN A 36 -11.68 -4.02 25.89
N MET A 37 -11.36 -4.63 27.03
CA MET A 37 -10.18 -5.49 27.16
C MET A 37 -10.26 -6.68 26.21
N VAL A 38 -11.41 -7.37 26.13
CA VAL A 38 -11.61 -8.51 25.22
C VAL A 38 -11.47 -8.06 23.76
N LEU A 39 -12.08 -6.94 23.37
CA LEU A 39 -12.00 -6.41 22.00
C LEU A 39 -10.56 -6.06 21.61
N ILE A 40 -9.82 -5.36 22.48
CA ILE A 40 -8.42 -4.99 22.22
C ILE A 40 -7.55 -6.26 22.14
N LEU A 41 -7.74 -7.22 23.05
CA LEU A 41 -6.99 -8.48 23.01
C LEU A 41 -7.30 -9.29 21.75
N PHE A 42 -8.57 -9.32 21.33
CA PHE A 42 -8.97 -9.97 20.10
C PHE A 42 -8.30 -9.34 18.87
N ALA A 43 -8.32 -8.01 18.73
CA ALA A 43 -7.63 -7.32 17.65
C ALA A 43 -6.14 -7.65 17.61
N MET A 44 -5.46 -7.51 18.76
CA MET A 44 -4.02 -7.72 18.85
C MET A 44 -3.66 -9.19 18.56
N LEU A 45 -4.46 -10.15 19.04
CA LEU A 45 -4.26 -11.57 18.76
C LEU A 45 -4.53 -11.90 17.29
N SER A 46 -5.57 -11.31 16.68
CA SER A 46 -5.86 -11.44 15.25
C SER A 46 -4.69 -10.94 14.41
N VAL A 47 -4.14 -9.75 14.74
CA VAL A 47 -2.95 -9.21 14.09
C VAL A 47 -1.78 -10.17 14.24
N THR A 48 -1.45 -10.61 15.46
CA THR A 48 -0.33 -11.54 15.67
C THR A 48 -0.48 -12.83 14.88
N ILE A 49 -1.67 -13.45 14.87
CA ILE A 49 -1.92 -14.71 14.16
C ILE A 49 -1.83 -14.51 12.65
N ARG A 50 -2.56 -13.53 12.10
CA ARG A 50 -2.60 -13.29 10.64
C ARG A 50 -1.24 -12.86 10.10
N MET A 51 -0.51 -12.02 10.84
CA MET A 51 0.88 -11.66 10.49
C MET A 51 1.78 -12.90 10.47
N SER A 52 1.65 -13.78 11.48
CA SER A 52 2.43 -15.02 11.52
C SER A 52 2.08 -16.00 10.40
N LEU A 53 0.82 -16.02 9.94
CA LEU A 53 0.40 -16.80 8.77
C LEU A 53 0.96 -16.21 7.48
N ASN A 54 1.14 -14.88 7.42
CA ASN A 54 1.73 -14.16 6.28
C ASN A 54 3.27 -14.07 6.35
N GLY A 55 3.93 -15.07 6.94
CA GLY A 55 5.39 -15.19 6.94
C GLY A 55 6.15 -14.28 7.92
N VAL A 56 5.47 -13.44 8.71
CA VAL A 56 6.14 -12.66 9.78
C VAL A 56 6.56 -13.62 10.89
N GLY A 57 7.85 -13.71 11.19
CA GLY A 57 8.34 -14.58 12.26
C GLY A 57 7.66 -14.29 13.60
N PHE A 58 7.48 -15.31 14.45
CA PHE A 58 6.93 -15.10 15.80
C PHE A 58 7.77 -14.07 16.59
N PHE A 59 9.10 -14.08 16.39
CA PHE A 59 10.02 -13.09 16.95
C PHE A 59 9.77 -11.67 16.42
N ASP A 60 9.36 -11.52 15.17
CA ASP A 60 9.01 -10.22 14.58
C ASP A 60 7.67 -9.72 15.12
N SER A 61 6.72 -10.61 15.43
CA SER A 61 5.48 -10.23 16.12
C SER A 61 5.67 -9.92 17.62
N MET A 62 6.89 -10.11 18.18
CA MET A 62 7.17 -9.85 19.60
C MET A 62 6.74 -8.49 20.09
N PRO A 63 6.78 -7.37 19.35
CA PRO A 63 6.37 -6.07 19.89
C PRO A 63 4.91 -6.11 20.30
N ILE A 64 4.06 -6.67 19.44
CA ILE A 64 2.65 -6.85 19.73
C ILE A 64 2.48 -7.82 20.90
N ALA A 65 3.19 -8.94 20.92
CA ALA A 65 3.14 -9.89 22.04
C ALA A 65 3.60 -9.28 23.39
N LEU A 66 4.63 -8.43 23.34
CA LEU A 66 5.17 -7.67 24.47
C LEU A 66 4.25 -6.53 24.90
N TYR A 67 3.29 -6.08 24.07
CA TYR A 67 2.19 -5.21 24.50
C TYR A 67 0.99 -6.02 25.03
N ILE A 68 0.64 -7.14 24.41
CA ILE A 68 -0.47 -8.01 24.82
C ILE A 68 -0.25 -8.53 26.24
N LEU A 69 0.93 -9.06 26.55
CA LEU A 69 1.19 -9.76 27.80
C LEU A 69 1.08 -8.84 29.04
N PRO A 70 1.64 -7.62 29.02
CA PRO A 70 1.35 -6.60 30.02
C PRO A 70 -0.12 -6.21 30.08
N LEU A 71 -0.80 -6.00 28.95
CA LEU A 71 -2.23 -5.65 28.95
C LEU A 71 -3.09 -6.75 29.61
N MET A 72 -2.80 -8.02 29.34
CA MET A 72 -3.46 -9.18 29.95
C MET A 72 -3.25 -9.25 31.47
N ILE A 73 -2.16 -8.73 31.99
CA ILE A 73 -1.89 -8.70 33.44
C ILE A 73 -2.45 -7.42 34.07
N PHE A 74 -2.23 -6.27 33.44
CA PHE A 74 -2.50 -4.95 34.01
C PHE A 74 -3.97 -4.55 33.95
N LEU A 75 -4.67 -4.80 32.84
CA LEU A 75 -6.08 -4.42 32.72
C LEU A 75 -6.96 -5.16 33.75
N PRO A 76 -6.82 -6.48 33.97
CA PRO A 76 -7.56 -7.15 35.05
C PRO A 76 -7.21 -6.63 36.45
N LEU A 77 -5.94 -6.31 36.72
CA LEU A 77 -5.52 -5.75 38.00
C LEU A 77 -6.11 -4.36 38.25
N MET A 78 -6.18 -3.52 37.21
CA MET A 78 -6.80 -2.20 37.28
C MET A 78 -8.32 -2.29 37.47
N ILE A 79 -9.00 -3.18 36.74
CA ILE A 79 -10.44 -3.45 36.91
C ILE A 79 -10.72 -3.91 38.35
N ARG A 80 -9.92 -4.86 38.87
CA ARG A 80 -10.02 -5.35 40.25
C ARG A 80 -9.76 -4.26 41.28
N ALA A 81 -8.82 -3.34 41.03
CA ALA A 81 -8.52 -2.23 41.93
C ALA A 81 -9.69 -1.24 42.06
N PHE A 82 -10.39 -0.99 40.95
CA PHE A 82 -11.60 -0.17 40.94
C PHE A 82 -12.77 -0.87 41.63
N TYR A 83 -13.03 -2.15 41.34
CA TYR A 83 -14.07 -2.93 42.01
C TYR A 83 -13.87 -2.97 43.54
N ARG A 84 -12.60 -3.03 43.98
CA ARG A 84 -12.22 -2.97 45.40
C ARG A 84 -12.14 -1.54 45.98
N ASN A 85 -12.63 -0.53 45.26
CA ASN A 85 -12.68 0.87 45.70
C ASN A 85 -11.32 1.53 46.04
N ARG A 86 -10.20 0.99 45.51
CA ARG A 86 -8.84 1.47 45.82
C ARG A 86 -8.44 2.70 45.03
N THR A 87 -8.71 2.74 43.73
CA THR A 87 -8.43 3.86 42.82
C THR A 87 -9.22 3.69 41.52
N SER A 88 -9.68 4.80 40.93
CA SER A 88 -10.37 4.85 39.64
C SER A 88 -9.61 5.61 38.56
N ALA A 89 -8.45 6.19 38.88
CA ALA A 89 -7.75 7.11 37.98
C ALA A 89 -7.29 6.43 36.69
N TRP A 90 -6.72 5.24 36.78
CA TRP A 90 -6.24 4.50 35.62
C TRP A 90 -7.37 3.97 34.74
N ASN A 91 -8.47 3.49 35.32
CA ASN A 91 -9.64 3.05 34.54
C ASN A 91 -10.34 4.22 33.84
N PHE A 92 -10.31 5.42 34.44
CA PHE A 92 -10.80 6.63 33.80
C PHE A 92 -9.95 6.98 32.56
N VAL A 93 -8.62 7.00 32.71
CA VAL A 93 -7.70 7.26 31.58
C VAL A 93 -7.87 6.23 30.48
N PHE A 94 -7.93 4.94 30.84
CA PHE A 94 -8.14 3.86 29.89
C PHE A 94 -9.46 4.01 29.13
N LEU A 95 -10.59 4.28 29.80
CA LEU A 95 -11.86 4.49 29.12
C LEU A 95 -11.86 5.72 28.21
N VAL A 96 -11.17 6.81 28.58
CA VAL A 96 -11.02 7.97 27.70
C VAL A 96 -10.25 7.59 26.44
N ILE A 97 -9.12 6.88 26.58
CA ILE A 97 -8.34 6.38 25.44
C ILE A 97 -9.18 5.44 24.57
N SER A 98 -9.87 4.45 25.17
CA SER A 98 -10.75 3.53 24.45
C SER A 98 -11.90 4.27 23.75
N SER A 99 -12.46 5.32 24.36
CA SER A 99 -13.53 6.12 23.74
C SER A 99 -13.03 6.83 22.48
N VAL A 100 -11.84 7.44 22.53
CA VAL A 100 -11.23 8.09 21.36
C VAL A 100 -10.91 7.07 20.28
N PHE A 101 -10.27 5.95 20.65
CA PHE A 101 -9.91 4.88 19.73
C PHE A 101 -11.13 4.24 19.05
N PHE A 102 -12.14 3.83 19.82
CA PHE A 102 -13.37 3.27 19.24
C PHE A 102 -14.19 4.32 18.50
N SER A 103 -14.08 5.61 18.83
CA SER A 103 -14.72 6.68 18.04
C SER A 103 -14.10 6.78 16.65
N MET A 104 -12.77 6.65 16.54
CA MET A 104 -12.10 6.57 15.24
C MET A 104 -12.55 5.33 14.47
N LEU A 105 -12.57 4.15 15.12
CA LEU A 105 -13.02 2.91 14.49
C LEU A 105 -14.52 2.88 14.13
N SER A 106 -15.36 3.62 14.87
CA SER A 106 -16.82 3.65 14.64
C SER A 106 -17.25 4.24 13.31
N LEU A 107 -16.34 4.97 12.67
CA LEU A 107 -16.53 5.53 11.34
C LEU A 107 -16.34 4.50 10.24
N LEU A 108 -15.57 3.45 10.53
CA LEU A 108 -15.37 2.28 9.67
C LEU A 108 -16.41 1.21 9.96
N VAL A 109 -16.53 0.80 11.22
CA VAL A 109 -17.44 -0.26 11.66
C VAL A 109 -18.51 0.33 12.59
N ARG A 110 -19.74 0.44 12.09
CA ARG A 110 -20.87 1.07 12.79
C ARG A 110 -21.15 0.46 14.18
N GLY A 111 -20.82 -0.82 14.39
CA GLY A 111 -20.94 -1.51 15.67
C GLY A 111 -20.18 -0.82 16.82
N PHE A 112 -19.05 -0.15 16.55
CA PHE A 112 -18.31 0.56 17.58
C PHE A 112 -19.00 1.83 18.09
N VAL A 113 -20.01 2.36 17.39
CA VAL A 113 -20.83 3.48 17.92
C VAL A 113 -21.46 3.08 19.25
N PHE A 114 -21.95 1.84 19.38
CA PHE A 114 -22.49 1.32 20.64
C PHE A 114 -21.42 1.27 21.73
N CYS A 115 -20.20 0.81 21.39
CA CYS A 115 -19.08 0.77 22.33
C CYS A 115 -18.68 2.17 22.80
N VAL A 116 -18.66 3.17 21.90
CA VAL A 116 -18.36 4.56 22.24
C VAL A 116 -19.39 5.14 23.20
N VAL A 117 -20.69 4.93 22.94
CA VAL A 117 -21.76 5.41 23.83
C VAL A 117 -21.64 4.77 25.21
N LEU A 118 -21.45 3.45 25.28
CA LEU A 118 -21.26 2.74 26.55
C LEU A 118 -20.04 3.27 27.31
N ASN A 119 -18.92 3.48 26.61
CA ASN A 119 -17.69 4.02 27.18
C ASN A 119 -17.86 5.43 27.71
N LEU A 120 -18.52 6.34 26.98
CA LEU A 120 -18.80 7.70 27.44
C LEU A 120 -19.66 7.70 28.72
N VAL A 121 -20.70 6.86 28.76
CA VAL A 121 -21.53 6.70 29.97
C VAL A 121 -20.69 6.15 31.13
N ALA A 122 -19.77 5.22 30.88
CA ALA A 122 -18.85 4.71 31.90
C ALA A 122 -17.83 5.76 32.38
N VAL A 123 -17.29 6.60 31.49
CA VAL A 123 -16.39 7.73 31.82
C VAL A 123 -17.09 8.70 32.77
N VAL A 124 -18.32 9.11 32.43
CA VAL A 124 -19.13 10.00 33.28
C VAL A 124 -19.43 9.35 34.62
N SER A 125 -19.78 8.06 34.62
CA SER A 125 -20.07 7.30 35.84
C SER A 125 -18.85 7.15 36.75
N ILE A 126 -17.66 6.84 36.19
CA ILE A 126 -16.39 6.83 36.93
C ILE A 126 -16.06 8.23 37.45
N PHE A 127 -16.29 9.29 36.67
CA PHE A 127 -16.03 10.64 37.14
C PHE A 127 -16.86 10.97 38.39
N ILE A 128 -18.15 10.60 38.40
CA ILE A 128 -19.06 10.87 39.52
C ILE A 128 -18.67 10.05 40.77
N ILE A 129 -18.51 8.73 40.64
CA ILE A 129 -18.36 7.79 41.77
C ILE A 129 -16.90 7.60 42.18
N GLY A 130 -16.00 7.65 41.19
CA GLY A 130 -14.62 7.21 41.27
C GLY A 130 -13.78 7.95 42.29
N ARG A 131 -12.92 7.18 42.97
CA ARG A 131 -11.86 7.69 43.84
C ARG A 131 -10.59 7.88 43.03
N PHE A 132 -10.31 9.13 42.68
CA PHE A 132 -9.09 9.51 41.96
C PHE A 132 -7.86 9.64 42.88
N ARG A 133 -8.05 9.66 44.21
CA ARG A 133 -6.96 9.54 45.18
C ARG A 133 -6.90 8.10 45.69
N PRO A 134 -5.74 7.42 45.63
CA PRO A 134 -5.62 6.05 46.10
C PRO A 134 -5.84 5.94 47.62
N GLN A 135 -6.49 4.86 48.06
CA GLN A 135 -6.55 4.53 49.48
C GLN A 135 -5.21 3.92 49.94
N GLY A 136 -4.41 4.70 50.67
CA GLY A 136 -3.16 4.26 51.31
C GLY A 136 -2.11 5.37 51.41
N ASN A 137 -1.15 5.22 52.33
CA ASN A 137 0.01 6.11 52.40
C ASN A 137 0.95 5.86 51.20
N LEU A 138 1.52 6.90 50.59
CA LEU A 138 2.51 6.79 49.50
C LEU A 138 3.69 5.86 49.86
N ARG A 139 4.05 5.74 51.15
CA ARG A 139 5.04 4.78 51.66
C ARG A 139 4.64 3.29 51.49
N GLN A 140 3.36 2.98 51.36
CA GLN A 140 2.84 1.63 51.06
C GLN A 140 2.68 1.35 49.56
N ALA A 141 2.90 2.33 48.67
CA ALA A 141 3.14 2.08 47.23
C ALA A 141 4.52 1.41 46.99
N GLY A 142 5.13 0.90 48.06
CA GLY A 142 6.48 0.34 48.12
C GLY A 142 6.68 -0.81 47.16
N LYS A 143 7.92 -0.89 46.66
CA LYS A 143 8.55 -1.92 45.81
C LYS A 143 7.75 -2.33 44.56
N LYS A 144 6.48 -2.72 44.67
CA LYS A 144 5.55 -3.03 43.58
C LYS A 144 5.24 -1.84 42.67
N GLY A 145 5.11 -0.62 43.19
CA GLY A 145 4.91 0.58 42.38
C GLY A 145 6.16 1.01 41.59
N ILE A 146 7.35 0.80 42.17
CA ILE A 146 8.63 1.05 41.52
C ILE A 146 8.92 -0.03 40.47
N ALA A 147 8.68 -1.31 40.82
CA ALA A 147 8.73 -2.41 39.87
C ALA A 147 7.74 -2.22 38.71
N TYR A 148 6.57 -1.63 38.97
CA TYR A 148 5.57 -1.28 37.97
C TYR A 148 6.07 -0.22 36.97
N ILE A 149 6.67 0.87 37.46
CA ILE A 149 7.26 1.91 36.60
C ILE A 149 8.46 1.35 35.82
N LEU A 150 9.31 0.55 36.49
CA LEU A 150 10.44 -0.11 35.83
C LEU A 150 9.98 -1.09 34.75
N LEU A 151 8.94 -1.90 34.99
CA LEU A 151 8.42 -2.82 33.97
C LEU A 151 7.84 -2.05 32.78
N MET A 152 7.05 -1.00 33.01
CA MET A 152 6.49 -0.17 31.93
C MET A 152 7.59 0.54 31.13
N ASN A 153 8.66 1.00 31.80
CA ASN A 153 9.82 1.58 31.11
C ASN A 153 10.67 0.54 30.38
N MET A 154 10.80 -0.68 30.90
CA MET A 154 11.47 -1.76 30.17
C MET A 154 10.67 -2.18 28.94
N LEU A 155 9.35 -2.25 29.05
CA LEU A 155 8.46 -2.52 27.93
C LEU A 155 8.52 -1.41 26.87
N SER A 156 8.55 -0.14 27.27
CA SER A 156 8.74 0.95 26.30
C SER A 156 10.13 0.93 25.65
N LEU A 157 11.17 0.48 26.37
CA LEU A 157 12.51 0.27 25.81
C LEU A 157 12.60 -0.93 24.87
N THR A 158 11.73 -1.94 25.00
CA THR A 158 11.69 -3.05 24.03
C THR A 158 11.19 -2.64 22.65
N PHE A 159 10.48 -1.51 22.54
CA PHE A 159 9.94 -1.03 21.26
C PHE A 159 11.04 -0.62 20.27
N PRO A 160 12.01 0.26 20.60
CA PRO A 160 13.14 0.53 19.71
C PRO A 160 13.97 -0.71 19.36
N VAL A 161 14.21 -1.59 20.33
CA VAL A 161 14.95 -2.85 20.10
C VAL A 161 14.22 -3.70 19.08
N SER A 162 12.90 -3.79 19.17
CA SER A 162 12.14 -4.59 18.24
C SER A 162 12.05 -4.05 16.83
N ILE A 163 12.02 -2.71 16.67
CA ILE A 163 12.12 -2.07 15.36
C ILE A 163 13.45 -2.46 14.69
N ILE A 164 14.54 -2.47 15.47
CA ILE A 164 15.86 -2.86 14.97
C ILE A 164 15.89 -4.35 14.60
N VAL A 165 15.29 -5.22 15.42
CA VAL A 165 15.26 -6.68 15.17
C VAL A 165 14.41 -7.01 13.94
N MET A 166 13.22 -6.40 13.77
CA MET A 166 12.38 -6.57 12.58
C MET A 166 13.13 -6.23 11.30
N GLY A 167 13.94 -5.16 11.30
CA GLY A 167 14.73 -4.75 10.14
C GLY A 167 15.93 -5.63 9.83
N GLN A 168 16.25 -6.61 10.69
CA GLN A 168 17.41 -7.51 10.52
C GLN A 168 17.02 -8.90 10.01
N ILE A 169 15.75 -9.30 10.16
CA ILE A 169 15.27 -10.62 9.78
C ILE A 169 14.73 -10.58 8.35
N GLN A 170 15.15 -11.55 7.54
CA GLN A 170 14.63 -11.72 6.19
C GLN A 170 13.22 -12.33 6.27
N ILE A 171 12.27 -11.72 5.56
CA ILE A 171 10.89 -12.19 5.40
C ILE A 171 10.89 -13.37 4.43
N ALA A 172 11.54 -13.14 3.30
CA ALA A 172 11.62 -14.07 2.20
C ALA A 172 13.04 -13.99 1.63
N ALA A 173 13.52 -15.13 1.17
CA ALA A 173 14.73 -15.24 0.40
C ALA A 173 14.50 -16.26 -0.70
N THR A 174 14.81 -15.86 -1.92
CA THR A 174 14.74 -16.73 -3.08
C THR A 174 16.14 -16.90 -3.65
N SER A 175 16.38 -18.04 -4.27
CA SER A 175 17.61 -18.31 -5.01
C SER A 175 17.23 -18.67 -6.44
N THR A 176 17.64 -17.85 -7.39
CA THR A 176 17.48 -18.14 -8.81
C THR A 176 18.73 -17.75 -9.59
N SER A 177 19.17 -18.67 -10.44
CA SER A 177 20.25 -18.43 -11.39
C SER A 177 19.73 -18.02 -12.76
N THR A 178 18.41 -18.11 -13.01
CA THR A 178 17.83 -17.62 -14.26
C THR A 178 17.72 -16.11 -14.21
N ILE A 179 18.04 -15.48 -15.34
CA ILE A 179 17.76 -14.07 -15.57
C ILE A 179 16.37 -14.03 -16.22
N PRO A 180 15.38 -13.35 -15.61
CA PRO A 180 14.08 -13.16 -16.27
C PRO A 180 14.28 -12.29 -17.51
N GLU A 181 13.31 -12.29 -18.41
CA GLU A 181 13.28 -11.35 -19.53
C GLU A 181 13.17 -9.92 -18.98
N ILE A 182 14.21 -9.12 -19.22
CA ILE A 182 14.27 -7.72 -18.80
C ILE A 182 13.89 -6.83 -19.98
N ILE A 183 12.92 -5.96 -19.76
CA ILE A 183 12.49 -4.93 -20.71
C ILE A 183 12.82 -3.55 -20.11
N LEU A 184 13.59 -2.75 -20.84
CA LEU A 184 13.95 -1.40 -20.42
C LEU A 184 12.99 -0.37 -21.05
N GLY A 185 12.27 0.35 -20.21
CA GLY A 185 11.36 1.41 -20.60
C GLY A 185 12.12 2.59 -21.17
N VAL A 186 11.68 3.06 -22.33
CA VAL A 186 12.19 4.26 -22.98
C VAL A 186 11.06 5.29 -22.95
N PRO A 187 11.05 6.19 -21.96
CA PRO A 187 10.07 7.27 -21.92
C PRO A 187 10.35 8.26 -23.06
N LEU A 188 9.37 8.45 -23.94
CA LEU A 188 9.48 9.37 -25.08
C LEU A 188 8.91 10.76 -24.76
N ALA A 189 8.26 10.91 -23.61
CA ALA A 189 7.76 12.14 -23.02
C ALA A 189 7.97 12.11 -21.50
N ASP A 190 7.64 13.22 -20.83
CA ASP A 190 7.62 13.29 -19.37
C ASP A 190 6.32 12.65 -18.85
N PHE A 191 6.43 11.78 -17.84
CA PHE A 191 5.29 11.07 -17.25
C PHE A 191 5.16 11.39 -15.76
N ASP A 192 5.80 10.61 -14.88
CA ASP A 192 5.88 10.87 -13.43
C ASP A 192 7.17 11.62 -13.04
N PHE A 193 8.18 11.56 -13.92
CA PHE A 193 9.51 12.15 -13.77
C PHE A 193 9.89 12.87 -15.07
N PRO A 194 10.76 13.90 -15.00
CA PRO A 194 11.36 14.50 -16.18
C PRO A 194 12.43 13.56 -16.74
N TYR A 195 12.30 13.19 -18.01
CA TYR A 195 13.21 12.24 -18.65
C TYR A 195 14.11 12.92 -19.68
N SER A 196 15.38 12.54 -19.68
CA SER A 196 16.28 12.89 -20.78
C SER A 196 15.98 11.96 -21.96
N TYR A 197 15.66 12.55 -23.11
CA TYR A 197 15.45 11.75 -24.31
C TYR A 197 16.73 10.98 -24.67
N VAL A 198 16.59 9.66 -24.83
CA VAL A 198 17.67 8.77 -25.26
C VAL A 198 17.50 8.49 -26.75
N ASN A 199 18.46 8.98 -27.54
CA ASN A 199 18.51 8.65 -28.97
C ASN A 199 18.91 7.18 -29.16
N PRO A 200 18.28 6.44 -30.10
CA PRO A 200 18.65 5.06 -30.40
C PRO A 200 19.97 5.01 -31.20
N THR A 201 21.11 5.06 -30.50
CA THR A 201 22.42 4.97 -31.14
C THR A 201 22.81 3.51 -31.43
N PRO A 202 23.67 3.24 -32.44
CA PRO A 202 24.13 1.88 -32.71
C PRO A 202 24.80 1.20 -31.51
N SER A 203 25.44 1.96 -30.62
CA SER A 203 26.04 1.40 -29.39
C SER A 203 24.96 0.92 -28.42
N ILE A 204 23.91 1.71 -28.18
CA ILE A 204 22.81 1.33 -27.28
C ILE A 204 22.10 0.09 -27.82
N ILE A 205 21.80 0.05 -29.13
CA ILE A 205 21.18 -1.12 -29.75
C ILE A 205 22.08 -2.36 -29.61
N SER A 206 23.38 -2.23 -29.88
CA SER A 206 24.33 -3.34 -29.69
C SER A 206 24.40 -3.81 -28.23
N ASP A 207 24.36 -2.90 -27.27
CA ASP A 207 24.42 -3.24 -25.84
C ASP A 207 23.15 -3.98 -25.38
N LEU A 208 21.98 -3.58 -25.91
CA LEU A 208 20.71 -4.27 -25.70
C LEU A 208 20.73 -5.69 -26.29
N GLU A 209 21.25 -5.86 -27.51
CA GLU A 209 21.36 -7.18 -28.16
C GLU A 209 22.31 -8.12 -27.41
N VAL A 210 23.48 -7.63 -27.00
CA VAL A 210 24.46 -8.42 -26.23
C VAL A 210 23.88 -8.83 -24.88
N SER A 211 23.16 -7.92 -24.21
CA SER A 211 22.53 -8.18 -22.91
C SER A 211 21.24 -8.98 -23.01
N GLN A 212 20.71 -9.18 -24.23
CA GLN A 212 19.40 -9.78 -24.52
C GLN A 212 18.25 -9.06 -23.79
N PHE A 213 18.36 -7.74 -23.64
CA PHE A 213 17.31 -6.92 -23.03
C PHE A 213 16.38 -6.36 -24.11
N GLY A 214 15.08 -6.42 -23.85
CA GLY A 214 14.07 -5.78 -24.69
C GLY A 214 13.89 -4.31 -24.33
N VAL A 215 13.06 -3.60 -25.11
CA VAL A 215 12.68 -2.21 -24.83
C VAL A 215 11.17 -1.99 -24.83
N ASP A 216 10.68 -1.13 -23.95
CA ASP A 216 9.28 -0.67 -23.94
C ASP A 216 9.23 0.81 -24.31
N LEU A 217 8.77 1.12 -25.52
CA LEU A 217 8.66 2.49 -26.01
C LEU A 217 7.37 3.11 -25.44
N ARG A 218 7.51 4.02 -24.48
CA ARG A 218 6.38 4.64 -23.79
C ARG A 218 6.01 5.95 -24.47
N VAL A 219 4.81 6.00 -25.03
CA VAL A 219 4.29 7.13 -25.82
C VAL A 219 3.22 7.85 -25.04
N LEU A 220 3.30 9.18 -25.00
CA LEU A 220 2.24 10.03 -24.48
C LEU A 220 1.30 10.41 -25.64
N GLU A 221 0.06 9.95 -25.59
CA GLU A 221 -0.83 9.90 -26.76
C GLU A 221 -1.17 11.27 -27.36
N ASN A 222 -1.20 12.31 -26.53
CA ASN A 222 -1.52 13.69 -26.91
C ASN A 222 -0.28 14.56 -27.20
N ASP A 223 0.92 13.97 -27.24
CA ASP A 223 2.18 14.68 -27.48
C ASP A 223 2.82 14.29 -28.81
N ASP A 224 2.80 15.21 -29.77
CA ASP A 224 3.36 15.01 -31.11
C ASP A 224 4.88 14.72 -31.08
N ASP A 225 5.60 15.27 -30.09
CA ASP A 225 7.05 15.02 -29.93
C ASP A 225 7.32 13.58 -29.51
N SER A 226 6.49 13.02 -28.62
CA SER A 226 6.51 11.59 -28.25
C SER A 226 6.36 10.67 -29.47
N TRP A 227 5.41 10.97 -30.36
CA TRP A 227 5.18 10.21 -31.60
C TRP A 227 6.34 10.35 -32.61
N PHE A 228 6.94 11.54 -32.70
CA PHE A 228 8.13 11.75 -33.53
C PHE A 228 9.30 10.87 -33.05
N LYS A 229 9.58 10.91 -31.74
CA LYS A 229 10.64 10.09 -31.11
C LYS A 229 10.37 8.59 -31.22
N LEU A 230 9.09 8.17 -31.15
CA LEU A 230 8.70 6.78 -31.39
C LEU A 230 9.17 6.33 -32.79
N THR A 231 8.92 7.16 -33.81
CA THR A 231 9.31 6.87 -35.19
C THR A 231 10.83 6.71 -35.34
N GLU A 232 11.62 7.54 -34.64
CA GLU A 232 13.08 7.39 -34.62
C GLU A 232 13.53 6.03 -34.03
N TRP A 233 12.93 5.63 -32.91
CA TRP A 233 13.20 4.33 -32.29
C TRP A 233 12.75 3.15 -33.14
N LEU A 234 11.56 3.22 -33.74
CA LEU A 234 11.04 2.18 -34.63
C LEU A 234 11.97 1.93 -35.82
N HIS A 235 12.51 2.99 -36.45
CA HIS A 235 13.46 2.84 -37.54
C HIS A 235 14.76 2.16 -37.11
N ALA A 236 15.30 2.51 -35.93
CA ALA A 236 16.51 1.88 -35.42
C ALA A 236 16.30 0.41 -35.03
N LEU A 237 15.14 0.06 -34.46
CA LEU A 237 14.80 -1.30 -34.06
C LEU A 237 14.43 -2.20 -35.25
N ASN A 238 13.94 -1.62 -36.35
CA ASN A 238 13.61 -2.38 -37.56
C ASN A 238 14.82 -3.05 -38.21
N GLU A 239 16.04 -2.59 -37.90
CA GLU A 239 17.30 -3.18 -38.35
C GLU A 239 17.95 -4.12 -37.32
N SER A 240 17.37 -4.25 -36.12
CA SER A 240 17.93 -5.02 -35.02
C SER A 240 17.09 -6.26 -34.68
N SER A 241 17.64 -7.11 -33.81
CA SER A 241 16.96 -8.26 -33.22
C SER A 241 16.37 -8.00 -31.83
N VAL A 242 16.43 -6.75 -31.36
CA VAL A 242 15.95 -6.35 -30.04
C VAL A 242 14.43 -6.47 -30.00
N LEU A 243 13.92 -7.28 -29.08
CA LEU A 243 12.48 -7.36 -28.82
C LEU A 243 11.99 -6.02 -28.27
N TYR A 244 10.86 -5.53 -28.78
CA TYR A 244 10.26 -4.33 -28.24
C TYR A 244 8.76 -4.43 -28.06
N THR A 245 8.26 -3.58 -27.15
CA THR A 245 6.85 -3.34 -26.87
C THR A 245 6.57 -1.84 -27.00
N VAL A 246 5.31 -1.48 -27.21
CA VAL A 246 4.87 -0.09 -27.23
C VAL A 246 3.81 0.08 -26.16
N THR A 247 4.07 0.93 -25.18
CA THR A 247 3.07 1.32 -24.18
C THR A 247 2.47 2.66 -24.56
N LEU A 248 1.17 2.67 -24.79
CA LEU A 248 0.38 3.87 -25.05
C LEU A 248 -0.17 4.40 -23.74
N THR A 249 0.15 5.65 -23.42
CA THR A 249 -0.26 6.29 -22.17
C THR A 249 -1.11 7.51 -22.46
N SER A 250 -2.38 7.44 -22.04
CA SER A 250 -3.25 8.60 -22.08
C SER A 250 -2.81 9.63 -21.04
N ASP A 251 -2.92 10.92 -21.35
CA ASP A 251 -2.73 12.00 -20.38
C ASP A 251 -3.94 12.11 -19.43
N ARG A 252 -4.06 11.11 -18.56
CA ARG A 252 -5.17 10.96 -17.63
C ARG A 252 -5.28 12.16 -16.67
N ALA A 253 -4.17 12.84 -16.38
CA ALA A 253 -4.14 14.02 -15.54
C ALA A 253 -5.03 15.15 -16.10
N LEU A 254 -5.06 15.34 -17.42
CA LEU A 254 -5.91 16.33 -18.07
C LEU A 254 -7.41 16.06 -17.88
N PHE A 255 -7.81 14.78 -17.83
CA PHE A 255 -9.22 14.39 -17.70
C PHE A 255 -9.72 14.51 -16.26
N VAL A 256 -8.83 14.27 -15.29
CA VAL A 256 -9.13 14.31 -13.85
C VAL A 256 -9.13 15.75 -13.32
N GLY A 257 -8.20 16.58 -13.80
CA GLY A 257 -7.92 17.91 -13.30
C GLY A 257 -7.02 17.91 -12.04
N GLU A 258 -6.63 19.10 -11.60
CA GLU A 258 -5.60 19.29 -10.55
C GLU A 258 -6.02 18.79 -9.15
N THR A 259 -7.32 18.80 -8.83
CA THR A 259 -7.83 18.45 -7.49
C THR A 259 -8.99 17.46 -7.54
N PRO A 260 -8.72 16.15 -7.76
CA PRO A 260 -9.76 15.14 -7.83
C PRO A 260 -10.59 15.06 -6.54
N THR A 261 -11.91 15.05 -6.72
CA THR A 261 -12.88 14.76 -5.64
C THR A 261 -13.25 13.27 -5.56
N ALA A 262 -12.97 12.53 -6.63
CA ALA A 262 -13.13 11.09 -6.77
C ALA A 262 -11.99 10.57 -7.68
N ILE A 263 -11.71 9.28 -7.59
CA ILE A 263 -10.74 8.57 -8.44
C ILE A 263 -11.51 7.80 -9.50
N GLY A 264 -11.07 7.86 -10.75
CA GLY A 264 -11.53 7.01 -11.84
C GLY A 264 -13.02 7.14 -12.14
N THR A 265 -13.57 8.34 -12.24
CA THR A 265 -14.99 8.50 -12.59
C THR A 265 -15.29 7.89 -13.97
N THR A 266 -16.56 7.52 -14.21
CA THR A 266 -16.99 6.94 -15.50
C THR A 266 -16.62 7.83 -16.69
N ASP A 267 -16.68 9.15 -16.53
CA ASP A 267 -16.33 10.10 -17.59
C ASP A 267 -14.82 10.16 -17.85
N VAL A 268 -13.99 10.07 -16.81
CA VAL A 268 -12.52 9.96 -16.96
C VAL A 268 -12.16 8.65 -17.64
N ILE A 269 -12.75 7.54 -17.20
CA ILE A 269 -12.51 6.22 -17.79
C ILE A 269 -12.85 6.22 -19.29
N ARG A 270 -14.01 6.76 -19.68
CA ARG A 270 -14.38 6.88 -21.11
C ARG A 270 -13.40 7.72 -21.91
N GLN A 271 -12.88 8.80 -21.33
CA GLN A 271 -11.89 9.66 -22.00
C GLN A 271 -10.57 8.91 -22.20
N VAL A 272 -10.09 8.18 -21.20
CA VAL A 272 -8.91 7.30 -21.29
C VAL A 272 -9.08 6.28 -22.41
N PHE A 273 -10.18 5.52 -22.43
CA PHE A 273 -10.44 4.53 -23.49
C PHE A 273 -10.61 5.17 -24.89
N THR A 274 -11.15 6.38 -24.96
CA THR A 274 -11.26 7.11 -26.24
C THR A 274 -9.89 7.59 -26.73
N SER A 275 -9.02 8.02 -25.81
CA SER A 275 -7.65 8.39 -26.11
C SER A 275 -6.87 7.20 -26.68
N HIS A 276 -6.91 6.05 -25.99
CA HIS A 276 -6.31 4.79 -26.46
C HIS A 276 -6.79 4.38 -27.85
N ARG A 277 -8.09 4.48 -28.12
CA ARG A 277 -8.65 4.17 -29.45
C ARG A 277 -8.15 5.11 -30.55
N ASN A 278 -8.07 6.41 -30.28
CA ASN A 278 -7.49 7.36 -31.22
C ASN A 278 -6.00 7.06 -31.46
N ALA A 279 -5.26 6.71 -30.40
CA ALA A 279 -3.84 6.38 -30.46
C ALA A 279 -3.55 5.13 -31.30
N ILE A 280 -4.47 4.15 -31.39
CA ILE A 280 -4.34 3.01 -32.32
C ILE A 280 -4.19 3.49 -33.77
N THR A 281 -4.94 4.54 -34.16
CA THR A 281 -4.85 5.07 -35.52
C THR A 281 -3.46 5.66 -35.77
N ASN A 282 -2.98 6.50 -34.85
CA ASN A 282 -1.64 7.10 -34.93
C ASN A 282 -0.54 6.02 -34.93
N LEU A 283 -0.67 5.01 -34.07
CA LEU A 283 0.28 3.90 -34.02
C LEU A 283 0.29 3.11 -35.33
N THR A 284 -0.87 2.90 -35.95
CA THR A 284 -0.96 2.24 -37.27
C THR A 284 -0.18 3.03 -38.32
N GLU A 285 -0.27 4.35 -38.30
CA GLU A 285 0.48 5.22 -39.21
C GLU A 285 1.99 5.19 -38.91
N SER A 286 2.40 5.21 -37.64
CA SER A 286 3.82 5.12 -37.23
C SER A 286 4.46 3.77 -37.55
N LEU A 287 3.67 2.70 -37.62
CA LEU A 287 4.13 1.36 -37.99
C LEU A 287 4.20 1.13 -39.51
N ASP A 288 3.75 2.08 -40.33
CA ASP A 288 3.83 1.93 -41.79
C ASP A 288 5.29 1.81 -42.25
N GLY A 289 5.59 0.77 -43.03
CA GLY A 289 6.95 0.45 -43.48
C GLY A 289 7.86 -0.22 -42.44
N ILE A 290 7.38 -0.48 -41.22
CA ILE A 290 8.10 -1.29 -40.22
C ILE A 290 7.87 -2.78 -40.51
N ILE A 291 8.95 -3.56 -40.58
CA ILE A 291 8.93 -4.99 -40.88
C ILE A 291 8.91 -5.80 -39.58
N ASN A 292 9.76 -5.44 -38.63
CA ASN A 292 9.79 -6.06 -37.31
C ASN A 292 8.75 -5.39 -36.42
N TYR A 293 7.53 -5.92 -36.35
CA TYR A 293 6.45 -5.38 -35.52
C TYR A 293 6.74 -5.50 -34.02
N PRO A 294 6.16 -4.63 -33.17
CA PRO A 294 6.27 -4.80 -31.72
C PRO A 294 5.66 -6.13 -31.30
N SER A 295 6.23 -6.73 -30.27
CA SER A 295 5.75 -7.99 -29.70
C SER A 295 4.39 -7.84 -29.03
N THR A 296 4.15 -6.72 -28.36
CA THR A 296 2.90 -6.39 -27.68
C THR A 296 2.68 -4.87 -27.68
N VAL A 297 1.42 -4.46 -27.80
CA VAL A 297 0.98 -3.07 -27.53
C VAL A 297 0.25 -3.06 -26.19
N ILE A 298 0.70 -2.23 -25.26
CA ILE A 298 0.18 -2.14 -23.88
C ILE A 298 -0.58 -0.82 -23.73
N PHE A 299 -1.82 -0.88 -23.27
CA PHE A 299 -2.60 0.32 -22.92
C PHE A 299 -2.46 0.62 -21.43
N ASP A 300 -1.97 1.82 -21.09
CA ASP A 300 -1.83 2.26 -19.71
C ASP A 300 -3.18 2.65 -19.10
N LEU A 301 -3.61 1.90 -18.09
CA LEU A 301 -4.83 2.11 -17.32
C LEU A 301 -4.54 2.52 -15.87
N THR A 302 -3.28 2.83 -15.54
CA THR A 302 -2.88 3.27 -14.21
C THR A 302 -3.50 4.62 -13.84
N LEU A 303 -3.48 4.93 -12.54
CA LEU A 303 -3.98 6.20 -12.02
C LEU A 303 -3.04 7.34 -12.39
N SER A 304 -3.61 8.52 -12.63
CA SER A 304 -2.80 9.72 -12.78
C SER A 304 -2.07 10.05 -11.49
N GLN A 305 -1.00 10.85 -11.57
CA GLN A 305 -0.25 11.30 -10.39
C GLN A 305 -1.17 11.97 -9.36
N GLN A 306 -2.11 12.82 -9.77
CA GLN A 306 -3.02 13.54 -8.88
C GLN A 306 -3.98 12.57 -8.14
N GLU A 307 -4.48 11.55 -8.84
CA GLU A 307 -5.31 10.51 -8.23
C GLU A 307 -4.51 9.66 -7.24
N TRP A 308 -3.30 9.27 -7.64
CA TRP A 308 -2.39 8.50 -6.79
C TRP A 308 -2.00 9.27 -5.53
N GLN A 309 -1.59 10.52 -5.66
CA GLN A 309 -1.28 11.41 -4.53
C GLN A 309 -2.48 11.57 -3.60
N LYS A 310 -3.69 11.71 -4.16
CA LYS A 310 -4.92 11.83 -3.39
C LYS A 310 -5.21 10.56 -2.59
N LEU A 311 -5.09 9.39 -3.21
CA LEU A 311 -5.20 8.10 -2.55
C LEU A 311 -4.17 8.01 -1.41
N MET A 312 -2.90 8.24 -1.74
CA MET A 312 -1.78 8.13 -0.81
C MET A 312 -1.78 9.18 0.29
N PHE A 313 -2.40 10.35 0.09
CA PHE A 313 -2.58 11.37 1.12
C PHE A 313 -3.41 10.84 2.29
N HIS A 314 -4.56 10.22 2.01
CA HIS A 314 -5.41 9.66 3.06
C HIS A 314 -4.78 8.41 3.66
N THR A 315 -4.13 7.59 2.83
CA THR A 315 -3.41 6.39 3.27
C THR A 315 -2.26 6.70 4.23
N ARG A 316 -1.36 7.64 3.89
CA ARG A 316 -0.19 7.96 4.71
C ARG A 316 -0.54 8.66 6.02
N SER A 317 -1.62 9.45 6.00
CA SER A 317 -2.10 10.17 7.18
C SER A 317 -2.88 9.27 8.13
N LEU A 318 -3.09 7.99 7.76
CA LEU A 318 -4.01 7.07 8.43
C LEU A 318 -5.40 7.73 8.60
N ASP A 319 -5.78 8.59 7.65
CA ASP A 319 -7.08 9.24 7.60
C ASP A 319 -8.09 8.26 7.00
N LEU A 320 -8.46 7.28 7.81
CA LEU A 320 -9.42 6.23 7.47
C LEU A 320 -10.78 6.82 7.05
N ILE A 321 -11.14 8.00 7.57
CA ILE A 321 -12.39 8.70 7.26
C ILE A 321 -12.31 9.28 5.85
N GLY A 322 -11.27 10.05 5.57
CA GLY A 322 -11.05 10.62 4.24
C GLY A 322 -10.84 9.54 3.19
N PHE A 323 -10.12 8.47 3.52
CA PHE A 323 -9.98 7.29 2.65
C PHE A 323 -11.33 6.66 2.34
N THR A 324 -12.15 6.35 3.35
CA THR A 324 -13.48 5.77 3.15
C THR A 324 -14.40 6.69 2.36
N GLY A 325 -14.36 8.01 2.64
CA GLY A 325 -15.12 9.01 1.92
C GLY A 325 -14.73 9.09 0.44
N LEU A 326 -13.41 9.09 0.17
CA LEU A 326 -12.85 9.07 -1.18
C LEU A 326 -13.28 7.80 -1.93
N MET A 327 -13.00 6.62 -1.38
CA MET A 327 -13.35 5.34 -2.00
C MET A 327 -14.85 5.27 -2.30
N ARG A 328 -15.71 5.69 -1.36
CA ARG A 328 -17.16 5.70 -1.57
C ARG A 328 -17.59 6.62 -2.70
N SER A 329 -16.99 7.82 -2.80
CA SER A 329 -17.23 8.76 -3.90
C SER A 329 -16.81 8.15 -5.25
N SER A 330 -15.64 7.53 -5.29
CA SER A 330 -15.08 6.88 -6.48
C SER A 330 -15.89 5.66 -6.94
N ILE A 331 -16.27 4.77 -6.02
CA ILE A 331 -17.03 3.56 -6.33
C ILE A 331 -18.44 3.90 -6.84
N TYR A 332 -19.09 4.94 -6.31
CA TYR A 332 -20.41 5.35 -6.80
C TYR A 332 -20.38 6.21 -8.05
N SER A 333 -19.19 6.65 -8.49
CA SER A 333 -19.01 7.38 -9.75
C SER A 333 -18.50 6.50 -10.89
N THR A 334 -18.30 5.20 -10.64
CA THR A 334 -17.90 4.19 -11.63
C THR A 334 -19.05 3.28 -12.02
N ASP A 335 -19.25 3.09 -13.32
CA ASP A 335 -20.17 2.11 -13.88
C ASP A 335 -19.40 0.96 -14.53
N VAL A 336 -19.55 -0.25 -13.98
CA VAL A 336 -18.87 -1.46 -14.48
C VAL A 336 -19.31 -1.81 -15.90
N SER A 337 -20.58 -1.57 -16.25
CA SER A 337 -21.07 -1.87 -17.60
C SER A 337 -20.39 -1.01 -18.66
N VAL A 338 -20.03 0.23 -18.30
CA VAL A 338 -19.27 1.13 -19.17
C VAL A 338 -17.83 0.64 -19.31
N ILE A 339 -17.19 0.23 -18.22
CA ILE A 339 -15.84 -0.35 -18.25
C ILE A 339 -15.79 -1.55 -19.20
N ASP A 340 -16.73 -2.49 -19.07
CA ASP A 340 -16.80 -3.70 -19.91
C ASP A 340 -17.02 -3.34 -21.38
N GLN A 341 -17.92 -2.39 -21.65
CA GLN A 341 -18.22 -1.93 -23.01
C GLN A 341 -17.00 -1.25 -23.65
N GLU A 342 -16.40 -0.27 -22.99
CA GLU A 342 -15.25 0.46 -23.54
C GLU A 342 -14.03 -0.46 -23.71
N SER A 343 -13.79 -1.38 -22.77
CA SER A 343 -12.72 -2.38 -22.91
C SER A 343 -12.94 -3.29 -24.13
N THR A 344 -14.19 -3.73 -24.36
CA THR A 344 -14.53 -4.56 -25.52
C THR A 344 -14.35 -3.79 -26.83
N LEU A 345 -14.74 -2.51 -26.87
CA LEU A 345 -14.56 -1.66 -28.05
C LEU A 345 -13.07 -1.46 -28.35
N LEU A 346 -12.26 -1.14 -27.34
CA LEU A 346 -10.81 -0.98 -27.50
C LEU A 346 -10.16 -2.26 -28.00
N ALA A 347 -10.48 -3.41 -27.39
CA ALA A 347 -9.94 -4.71 -27.82
C ALA A 347 -10.33 -5.06 -29.26
N GLN A 348 -11.58 -4.76 -29.67
CA GLN A 348 -12.03 -4.98 -31.05
C GLN A 348 -11.28 -4.10 -32.05
N GLU A 349 -11.12 -2.81 -31.76
CA GLU A 349 -10.40 -1.89 -32.65
C GLU A 349 -8.91 -2.24 -32.75
N ALA A 350 -8.28 -2.55 -31.62
CA ALA A 350 -6.87 -2.93 -31.54
C ALA A 350 -6.57 -4.29 -32.21
N SER A 351 -7.53 -5.22 -32.23
CA SER A 351 -7.36 -6.54 -32.85
C SER A 351 -7.01 -6.46 -34.35
N ASN A 352 -7.36 -5.35 -35.01
CA ASN A 352 -7.03 -5.12 -36.42
C ASN A 352 -5.52 -4.94 -36.68
N LEU A 353 -4.73 -4.63 -35.65
CA LEU A 353 -3.27 -4.53 -35.75
C LEU A 353 -2.61 -5.90 -35.98
N GLY A 354 -3.26 -7.00 -35.57
CA GLY A 354 -2.67 -8.35 -35.63
C GLY A 354 -1.48 -8.55 -34.68
N ILE A 355 -1.36 -7.70 -33.66
CA ILE A 355 -0.31 -7.70 -32.64
C ILE A 355 -0.93 -8.13 -31.30
N GLN A 356 -0.16 -8.75 -30.40
CA GLN A 356 -0.64 -9.07 -29.06
C GLN A 356 -0.99 -7.79 -28.30
N LEU A 357 -2.06 -7.87 -27.51
CA LEU A 357 -2.59 -6.70 -26.79
C LEU A 357 -2.45 -6.91 -25.29
N GLY A 358 -2.02 -5.86 -24.61
CA GLY A 358 -1.88 -5.87 -23.15
C GLY A 358 -2.42 -4.62 -22.50
N ILE A 359 -2.49 -4.67 -21.17
CA ILE A 359 -2.81 -3.52 -20.32
C ILE A 359 -1.80 -3.40 -19.19
N LEU A 360 -1.51 -2.16 -18.81
CA LEU A 360 -0.80 -1.84 -17.58
C LEU A 360 -1.81 -1.40 -16.52
N ILE A 361 -1.79 -2.04 -15.35
CA ILE A 361 -2.75 -1.81 -14.26
C ILE A 361 -2.07 -1.58 -12.93
N GLU A 362 -2.82 -1.05 -11.97
CA GLU A 362 -2.35 -0.84 -10.61
C GLU A 362 -2.22 -2.14 -9.82
N SER A 363 -1.29 -2.14 -8.86
CA SER A 363 -1.03 -3.30 -7.99
C SER A 363 -2.22 -3.73 -7.12
N PHE A 364 -3.08 -2.80 -6.69
CA PHE A 364 -4.29 -3.13 -5.91
C PHE A 364 -5.31 -3.96 -6.69
N VAL A 365 -5.20 -4.06 -8.01
CA VAL A 365 -6.07 -4.95 -8.81
C VAL A 365 -5.77 -6.42 -8.49
N LEU A 366 -4.54 -6.76 -8.10
CA LEU A 366 -4.19 -8.11 -7.65
C LEU A 366 -4.90 -8.48 -6.36
N ASP A 367 -4.99 -7.54 -5.42
CA ASP A 367 -5.67 -7.74 -4.12
C ASP A 367 -7.16 -8.04 -4.34
N ASP A 368 -7.84 -7.21 -5.14
CA ASP A 368 -9.24 -7.42 -5.51
C ASP A 368 -9.46 -8.80 -6.16
N LEU A 369 -8.56 -9.23 -7.05
CA LEU A 369 -8.63 -10.54 -7.71
C LEU A 369 -8.39 -11.72 -6.77
N GLN A 370 -7.68 -11.54 -5.66
CA GLN A 370 -7.50 -12.58 -4.65
C GLN A 370 -8.77 -12.74 -3.81
N ASP A 371 -9.42 -11.63 -3.48
CA ASP A 371 -10.66 -11.61 -2.70
C ASP A 371 -11.92 -11.85 -3.57
N ASN A 372 -11.74 -11.94 -4.89
CA ASN A 372 -12.83 -12.01 -5.87
C ASN A 372 -13.83 -10.86 -5.70
N ASP A 373 -13.31 -9.68 -5.33
CA ASP A 373 -14.00 -8.41 -5.34
C ASP A 373 -13.64 -7.67 -6.64
N ASN A 374 -14.49 -6.75 -7.08
CA ASN A 374 -14.25 -5.94 -8.26
C ASN A 374 -14.37 -4.45 -7.94
N VAL A 375 -14.16 -4.02 -6.69
CA VAL A 375 -14.49 -2.68 -6.23
C VAL A 375 -13.36 -1.68 -6.47
N ALA A 376 -12.14 -1.95 -6.01
CA ALA A 376 -11.00 -1.05 -6.19
C ALA A 376 -10.47 -1.08 -7.62
N MET A 377 -10.53 -2.23 -8.30
CA MET A 377 -10.06 -2.35 -9.68
C MET A 377 -10.82 -1.46 -10.68
N ARG A 378 -12.07 -1.09 -10.36
CA ARG A 378 -12.87 -0.13 -11.16
C ARG A 378 -12.22 1.26 -11.24
N LEU A 379 -11.41 1.63 -10.26
CA LEU A 379 -10.74 2.93 -10.22
C LEU A 379 -9.73 3.09 -11.37
N ALA A 380 -9.09 1.99 -11.75
CA ALA A 380 -8.21 1.91 -12.91
C ALA A 380 -8.99 1.72 -14.23
N GLY A 381 -10.32 1.59 -14.19
CA GLY A 381 -11.12 1.33 -15.38
C GLY A 381 -11.05 -0.13 -15.85
N VAL A 382 -10.86 -1.08 -14.93
CA VAL A 382 -10.89 -2.52 -15.22
C VAL A 382 -11.91 -3.26 -14.37
N SER A 383 -12.30 -4.45 -14.85
CA SER A 383 -13.23 -5.37 -14.21
C SER A 383 -12.71 -6.81 -14.39
N ILE A 384 -13.22 -7.75 -13.61
CA ILE A 384 -12.87 -9.18 -13.75
C ILE A 384 -13.11 -9.67 -15.19
N SER A 385 -14.19 -9.21 -15.85
CA SER A 385 -14.50 -9.52 -17.24
C SER A 385 -13.52 -8.89 -18.20
N SER A 386 -13.19 -7.61 -18.04
CA SER A 386 -12.32 -6.90 -18.97
C SER A 386 -10.90 -7.43 -18.97
N LEU A 387 -10.38 -7.90 -17.83
CA LEU A 387 -9.04 -8.50 -17.73
C LEU A 387 -8.86 -9.75 -18.60
N ASN A 388 -9.94 -10.46 -18.94
CA ASN A 388 -9.88 -11.65 -19.79
C ASN A 388 -9.72 -11.32 -21.28
N LEU A 389 -9.83 -10.05 -21.68
CA LEU A 389 -9.72 -9.63 -23.08
C LEU A 389 -8.28 -9.51 -23.56
N TRP A 390 -7.32 -9.37 -22.65
CA TRP A 390 -5.93 -9.03 -22.97
C TRP A 390 -5.03 -10.26 -22.98
N ASP A 391 -4.00 -10.28 -23.83
CA ASP A 391 -3.01 -11.36 -23.90
C ASP A 391 -1.98 -11.25 -22.78
N THR A 392 -1.62 -10.00 -22.44
CA THR A 392 -0.62 -9.67 -21.41
C THR A 392 -1.22 -8.68 -20.40
N ILE A 393 -0.99 -8.89 -19.12
CA ILE A 393 -1.36 -7.95 -18.06
C ILE A 393 -0.10 -7.59 -17.29
N GLN A 394 0.33 -6.35 -17.42
CA GLN A 394 1.44 -5.84 -16.65
C GLN A 394 0.94 -5.15 -15.39
N VAL A 395 1.54 -5.45 -14.26
CA VAL A 395 1.19 -4.82 -12.98
C VAL A 395 2.24 -3.78 -12.62
N SER A 396 1.79 -2.54 -12.41
CA SER A 396 2.61 -1.46 -11.89
C SER A 396 2.92 -1.70 -10.42
N CYS A 397 4.14 -2.16 -10.17
CA CYS A 397 4.75 -2.30 -8.86
C CYS A 397 5.84 -1.24 -8.66
N SER A 398 5.62 -0.06 -9.26
CA SER A 398 6.60 1.03 -9.34
C SER A 398 7.06 1.48 -7.94
N ARG A 399 8.26 1.04 -7.57
CA ARG A 399 8.89 1.41 -6.30
C ARG A 399 9.16 2.91 -6.25
N SER A 400 9.41 3.57 -7.38
CA SER A 400 9.58 5.02 -7.47
C SER A 400 8.33 5.78 -7.00
N ARG A 401 7.15 5.44 -7.53
CA ARG A 401 5.86 6.03 -7.10
C ARG A 401 5.54 5.81 -5.63
N PHE A 402 5.77 4.61 -5.10
CA PHE A 402 5.53 4.34 -3.68
C PHE A 402 6.55 5.02 -2.76
N SER A 403 7.83 5.03 -3.16
CA SER A 403 8.93 5.65 -2.41
C SER A 403 8.72 7.15 -2.26
N LEU A 404 8.30 7.85 -3.32
CA LEU A 404 7.92 9.26 -3.29
C LEU A 404 6.88 9.53 -2.18
N GLU A 405 5.82 8.75 -2.15
CA GLU A 405 4.70 9.03 -1.26
C GLU A 405 4.93 8.58 0.19
N MET A 406 5.76 7.56 0.38
CA MET A 406 6.08 6.96 1.70
C MET A 406 7.48 7.32 2.21
N ARG A 407 8.24 8.18 1.52
CA ARG A 407 9.61 8.61 1.85
C ARG A 407 10.60 7.44 1.99
N GLY A 408 10.58 6.50 1.05
CA GLY A 408 11.52 5.37 0.99
C GLY A 408 11.23 4.18 1.92
N ASP A 409 10.15 4.18 2.69
CA ASP A 409 9.94 3.19 3.77
C ASP A 409 9.36 1.82 3.37
N VAL A 410 9.23 1.51 2.06
CA VAL A 410 8.48 0.32 1.58
C VAL A 410 9.30 -0.59 0.63
N GLU A 411 10.60 -0.33 0.54
CA GLU A 411 11.58 -0.84 -0.42
C GLU A 411 11.30 -2.20 -1.09
N ALA A 412 11.76 -3.32 -0.51
CA ALA A 412 11.76 -4.64 -1.17
C ALA A 412 10.46 -5.44 -0.94
N TYR A 413 9.62 -5.04 0.01
CA TYR A 413 8.43 -5.80 0.38
C TYR A 413 7.33 -5.72 -0.69
N LEU A 414 7.17 -4.58 -1.38
CA LEU A 414 6.17 -4.47 -2.45
C LEU A 414 6.48 -5.42 -3.60
N VAL A 415 7.76 -5.51 -4.00
CA VAL A 415 8.18 -6.40 -5.07
C VAL A 415 8.00 -7.85 -4.66
N GLU A 416 8.37 -8.22 -3.43
CA GLU A 416 8.13 -9.57 -2.91
C GLU A 416 6.63 -9.93 -2.89
N SER A 417 5.79 -9.14 -2.22
CA SER A 417 4.37 -9.42 -2.04
C SER A 417 3.60 -9.49 -3.36
N TYR A 418 3.88 -8.58 -4.30
CA TYR A 418 3.20 -8.59 -5.60
C TYR A 418 3.78 -9.61 -6.56
N SER A 419 5.08 -9.94 -6.49
CA SER A 419 5.64 -11.01 -7.33
C SER A 419 5.12 -12.39 -6.97
N GLU A 420 4.92 -12.70 -5.69
CA GLU A 420 4.22 -13.92 -5.28
C GLU A 420 2.80 -13.98 -5.87
N SER A 421 2.09 -12.85 -5.80
CA SER A 421 0.72 -12.72 -6.30
C SER A 421 0.63 -12.87 -7.83
N VAL A 422 1.58 -12.27 -8.56
CA VAL A 422 1.69 -12.35 -10.02
C VAL A 422 2.06 -13.76 -10.47
N ALA A 423 3.05 -14.39 -9.82
CA ALA A 423 3.53 -15.71 -10.21
C ALA A 423 2.43 -16.78 -10.15
N ILE A 424 1.51 -16.70 -9.17
CA ILE A 424 0.36 -17.61 -9.07
C ILE A 424 -0.59 -17.48 -10.27
N LYS A 425 -0.65 -16.31 -10.92
CA LYS A 425 -1.54 -16.04 -12.05
C LYS A 425 -0.98 -16.51 -13.41
N GLY A 426 0.31 -16.87 -13.46
CA GLY A 426 0.98 -17.44 -14.63
C GLY A 426 1.54 -16.42 -15.61
N SER A 427 2.11 -16.90 -16.71
CA SER A 427 2.97 -16.13 -17.64
C SER A 427 2.31 -14.96 -18.37
N LYS A 428 0.97 -14.89 -18.39
CA LYS A 428 0.23 -13.71 -18.88
C LYS A 428 0.49 -12.46 -18.01
N TRP A 429 0.87 -12.66 -16.76
CA TRP A 429 1.04 -11.58 -15.79
C TRP A 429 2.52 -11.22 -15.63
N THR A 430 2.85 -9.96 -15.88
CA THR A 430 4.22 -9.43 -15.78
C THR A 430 4.26 -8.28 -14.77
N MET A 431 5.46 -7.85 -14.39
CA MET A 431 5.62 -6.75 -13.43
C MET A 431 6.44 -5.61 -14.01
N ARG A 432 6.12 -4.39 -13.56
CA ARG A 432 6.86 -3.17 -13.82
C ARG A 432 7.39 -2.61 -12.51
N LEU A 433 8.70 -2.54 -12.35
CA LEU A 433 9.38 -2.24 -11.07
C LEU A 433 9.51 -0.74 -10.77
N GLY A 434 9.31 0.13 -11.76
CA GLY A 434 9.49 1.58 -11.63
C GLY A 434 10.84 2.07 -12.13
N ASP A 435 11.11 3.34 -11.84
CA ASP A 435 12.32 4.06 -12.29
C ASP A 435 13.54 3.73 -11.45
N VAL A 436 14.71 3.80 -12.09
CA VAL A 436 16.01 3.47 -11.50
C VAL A 436 16.88 4.72 -11.48
N GLY A 437 17.46 5.02 -10.31
CA GLY A 437 18.42 6.10 -10.12
C GLY A 437 17.94 7.23 -9.23
N ASN A 438 18.58 8.38 -9.39
CA ASN A 438 18.32 9.59 -8.61
C ASN A 438 17.58 10.63 -9.45
N ASP A 439 16.30 10.40 -9.71
CA ASP A 439 15.46 11.39 -10.40
C ASP A 439 14.69 12.26 -9.40
N THR A 440 14.36 13.47 -9.85
CA THR A 440 13.39 14.35 -9.19
C THR A 440 12.05 14.15 -9.86
N ASP A 441 10.94 14.07 -9.12
CA ASP A 441 9.63 14.07 -9.77
C ASP A 441 9.31 15.43 -10.43
N ILE A 442 8.20 15.51 -11.15
CA ILE A 442 7.75 16.74 -11.83
C ILE A 442 7.45 17.90 -10.83
N GLU A 443 7.33 17.61 -9.53
CA GLU A 443 7.22 18.61 -8.46
C GLU A 443 8.58 18.98 -7.84
N ASP A 444 9.69 18.62 -8.50
CA ASP A 444 11.08 18.83 -8.06
C ASP A 444 11.44 18.13 -6.74
N ARG A 445 10.73 17.06 -6.36
CA ARG A 445 11.03 16.29 -5.14
C ARG A 445 12.04 15.18 -5.46
N PRO A 446 13.17 15.09 -4.74
CA PRO A 446 14.17 14.05 -4.99
C PRO A 446 13.62 12.66 -4.61
N ALA A 447 13.80 11.69 -5.49
CA ALA A 447 13.29 10.33 -5.36
C ALA A 447 14.39 9.28 -5.62
N PRO A 448 15.39 9.16 -4.73
CA PRO A 448 16.42 8.14 -4.90
C PRO A 448 15.81 6.75 -4.76
N VAL A 449 15.80 5.98 -5.85
CA VAL A 449 15.33 4.59 -5.87
C VAL A 449 16.30 3.76 -6.70
N TYR A 450 16.65 2.57 -6.22
CA TYR A 450 17.69 1.75 -6.84
C TYR A 450 19.01 2.51 -7.05
N GLU A 451 19.51 3.17 -6.00
CA GLU A 451 20.78 3.91 -6.02
C GLU A 451 21.99 3.05 -6.43
N THR A 452 21.88 1.73 -6.27
CA THR A 452 22.90 0.75 -6.68
C THR A 452 22.27 -0.44 -7.39
N PHE A 453 23.02 -1.09 -8.27
CA PHE A 453 22.60 -2.34 -8.91
C PHE A 453 22.30 -3.44 -7.90
N ASP A 454 22.94 -3.45 -6.71
CA ASP A 454 22.65 -4.44 -5.68
C ASP A 454 21.18 -4.42 -5.25
N ILE A 455 20.58 -3.23 -5.11
CA ILE A 455 19.18 -3.06 -4.72
C ILE A 455 18.26 -3.53 -5.85
N LEU A 456 18.56 -3.13 -7.09
CA LEU A 456 17.77 -3.52 -8.26
C LEU A 456 17.83 -5.03 -8.53
N ASN A 457 19.03 -5.60 -8.48
CA ASN A 457 19.24 -7.04 -8.62
C ASN A 457 18.55 -7.84 -7.52
N ASN A 458 18.55 -7.35 -6.28
CA ASN A 458 17.84 -8.00 -5.18
C ASN A 458 16.35 -8.15 -5.50
N ASP A 459 15.72 -7.08 -5.98
CA ASP A 459 14.28 -7.05 -6.27
C ASP A 459 13.95 -7.89 -7.52
N ILE A 460 14.80 -7.86 -8.55
CA ILE A 460 14.68 -8.73 -9.73
C ILE A 460 14.80 -10.21 -9.35
N LYS A 461 15.77 -10.58 -8.50
CA LYS A 461 15.97 -11.97 -8.07
C LYS A 461 14.87 -12.45 -7.13
N LEU A 462 14.29 -11.56 -6.32
CA LEU A 462 13.07 -11.85 -5.58
C LEU A 462 11.92 -12.19 -6.54
N ALA A 463 11.63 -11.31 -7.50
CA ALA A 463 10.52 -11.51 -8.42
C ALA A 463 10.69 -12.75 -9.31
N ALA A 464 11.87 -12.92 -9.90
CA ALA A 464 12.20 -14.10 -10.69
C ALA A 464 12.20 -15.39 -9.87
N GLY A 465 12.69 -15.33 -8.62
CA GLY A 465 12.67 -16.47 -7.71
C GLY A 465 11.26 -16.88 -7.26
N ASN A 466 10.32 -15.95 -7.26
CA ASN A 466 8.89 -16.22 -7.04
C ASN A 466 8.19 -16.77 -8.28
N GLY A 467 8.80 -16.68 -9.48
CA GLY A 467 8.28 -17.22 -10.73
C GLY A 467 7.76 -16.18 -11.71
N VAL A 468 8.20 -14.93 -11.61
CA VAL A 468 7.89 -13.90 -12.62
C VAL A 468 8.91 -13.96 -13.76
N ASP A 469 8.43 -14.25 -14.96
CA ASP A 469 9.29 -14.50 -16.13
C ASP A 469 9.74 -13.22 -16.84
N THR A 470 8.92 -12.16 -16.83
CA THR A 470 9.19 -10.90 -17.54
C THR A 470 9.05 -9.70 -16.58
N LEU A 471 10.06 -8.83 -16.57
CA LEU A 471 10.12 -7.64 -15.73
C LEU A 471 10.46 -6.40 -16.56
N THR A 472 9.66 -5.34 -16.41
CA THR A 472 9.94 -4.03 -17.00
C THR A 472 10.53 -3.07 -15.97
N ILE A 473 11.58 -2.36 -16.36
CA ILE A 473 12.21 -1.28 -15.60
C ILE A 473 11.88 0.02 -16.32
N ASP A 474 11.26 1.01 -15.68
CA ASP A 474 10.53 2.07 -16.39
C ASP A 474 11.40 3.08 -17.16
N SER A 475 12.69 3.18 -16.85
CA SER A 475 13.53 4.25 -17.41
C SER A 475 14.97 3.83 -17.71
N LEU A 476 15.25 3.66 -19.01
CA LEU A 476 16.60 3.54 -19.57
C LEU A 476 17.38 4.86 -19.43
N SER A 477 16.72 6.01 -19.61
CA SER A 477 17.37 7.32 -19.48
C SER A 477 17.96 7.52 -18.10
N SER A 478 17.24 7.12 -17.06
CA SER A 478 17.64 7.28 -15.66
C SER A 478 18.71 6.26 -15.25
N LEU A 479 18.64 5.05 -15.81
CA LEU A 479 19.70 4.05 -15.70
C LEU A 479 21.02 4.59 -16.26
N LEU A 480 21.01 5.13 -17.48
CA LEU A 480 22.19 5.68 -18.15
C LEU A 480 22.72 6.95 -17.46
N SER A 481 21.83 7.82 -16.97
CA SER A 481 22.22 9.04 -16.26
C SER A 481 22.89 8.74 -14.92
N SER A 482 22.39 7.73 -14.19
CA SER A 482 22.83 7.40 -12.83
C SER A 482 24.08 6.50 -12.82
N PHE A 483 24.17 5.55 -13.74
CA PHE A 483 25.24 4.54 -13.77
C PHE A 483 26.24 4.73 -14.92
N GLY A 484 25.99 5.69 -15.81
CA GLY A 484 26.88 6.03 -16.92
C GLY A 484 26.54 5.33 -18.24
N PRO A 485 27.31 5.58 -19.31
CA PRO A 485 26.98 5.13 -20.66
C PRO A 485 27.03 3.61 -20.86
N ASN A 486 27.80 2.88 -20.04
CA ASN A 486 27.90 1.41 -20.10
C ASN A 486 26.88 0.69 -19.20
N ALA A 487 25.93 1.43 -18.61
CA ALA A 487 25.06 0.89 -17.57
C ALA A 487 24.27 -0.35 -17.98
N ILE A 488 23.91 -0.51 -19.26
CA ILE A 488 23.18 -1.68 -19.76
C ILE A 488 24.01 -2.96 -19.58
N ILE A 489 25.27 -2.93 -20.04
CA ILE A 489 26.21 -4.06 -19.95
C ILE A 489 26.59 -4.30 -18.48
N ASP A 490 26.94 -3.24 -17.75
CA ASP A 490 27.33 -3.35 -16.33
C ASP A 490 26.19 -3.94 -15.48
N PHE A 491 24.95 -3.57 -15.79
CA PHE A 491 23.76 -4.13 -15.17
C PHE A 491 23.56 -5.61 -15.51
N HIS A 492 23.69 -6.00 -16.78
CA HIS A 492 23.61 -7.39 -17.20
C HIS A 492 24.66 -8.27 -16.48
N GLU A 493 25.91 -7.81 -16.45
CA GLU A 493 27.01 -8.49 -15.75
C GLU A 493 26.69 -8.60 -14.25
N SER A 494 26.25 -7.52 -13.61
CA SER A 494 25.87 -7.52 -12.20
C SER A 494 24.74 -8.50 -11.90
N LEU A 495 23.72 -8.55 -12.76
CA LEU A 495 22.57 -9.46 -12.64
C LEU A 495 22.95 -10.94 -12.82
N SER A 496 23.96 -11.22 -13.66
CA SER A 496 24.50 -12.57 -13.86
C SER A 496 25.27 -13.10 -12.64
N THR A 497 25.91 -12.19 -11.86
CA THR A 497 26.67 -12.56 -10.66
C THR A 497 25.79 -12.67 -9.40
N THR A 498 24.61 -12.06 -9.41
CA THR A 498 23.67 -12.09 -8.28
C THR A 498 22.75 -13.31 -8.38
N HIS A 499 22.72 -14.15 -7.34
CA HIS A 499 21.99 -15.44 -7.37
C HIS A 499 20.84 -15.51 -6.36
N SER A 500 20.74 -14.54 -5.47
CA SER A 500 19.74 -14.54 -4.39
C SER A 500 19.18 -13.15 -4.20
N GLY A 501 17.86 -13.08 -4.04
CA GLY A 501 17.14 -11.90 -3.57
C GLY A 501 16.62 -12.14 -2.16
N SER A 502 16.55 -11.10 -1.33
CA SER A 502 15.94 -11.17 -0.01
C SER A 502 15.18 -9.91 0.35
N SER A 503 14.04 -10.07 1.03
CA SER A 503 13.22 -8.96 1.51
C SER A 503 13.26 -8.90 3.04
N ARG A 504 13.12 -7.71 3.62
CA ARG A 504 13.12 -7.46 5.07
C ARG A 504 11.96 -6.54 5.45
N TYR A 505 11.44 -6.68 6.66
CA TYR A 505 10.34 -5.82 7.13
C TYR A 505 10.87 -4.45 7.52
N THR A 506 10.19 -3.40 7.07
CA THR A 506 10.23 -2.11 7.77
C THR A 506 9.12 -2.07 8.83
N PHE A 507 9.38 -1.43 9.96
CA PHE A 507 8.37 -1.27 11.01
C PHE A 507 7.11 -0.55 10.50
N ARG A 508 7.25 0.35 9.51
CA ARG A 508 6.11 1.06 8.94
C ARG A 508 5.20 0.16 8.11
N ILE A 509 5.74 -0.72 7.27
CA ILE A 509 4.95 -1.75 6.56
C ILE A 509 4.21 -2.62 7.57
N TYR A 510 4.92 -3.10 8.59
CA TYR A 510 4.34 -3.91 9.64
C TYR A 510 3.20 -3.19 10.36
N ALA A 511 3.43 -1.95 10.78
CA ALA A 511 2.42 -1.13 11.46
C ALA A 511 1.22 -0.84 10.56
N TYR A 512 1.46 -0.55 9.27
CA TYR A 512 0.43 -0.31 8.28
C TYR A 512 -0.47 -1.54 8.10
N ARG A 513 0.11 -2.70 7.77
CA ARG A 513 -0.66 -3.97 7.66
C ARG A 513 -1.37 -4.32 8.98
N ALA A 514 -0.75 -4.06 10.13
CA ALA A 514 -1.34 -4.36 11.44
C ALA A 514 -2.63 -3.56 11.69
N VAL A 515 -2.69 -2.30 11.23
CA VAL A 515 -3.90 -1.47 11.37
C VAL A 515 -5.03 -2.03 10.51
N PHE A 516 -4.79 -2.36 9.24
CA PHE A 516 -5.82 -2.93 8.36
C PHE A 516 -6.31 -4.29 8.85
N ILE A 517 -5.39 -5.21 9.20
CA ILE A 517 -5.75 -6.50 9.79
C ILE A 517 -6.58 -6.33 11.07
N ALA A 518 -6.26 -5.35 11.91
CA ALA A 518 -7.04 -5.07 13.10
C ALA A 518 -8.45 -4.60 12.77
N ILE A 519 -8.62 -3.77 11.74
CA ILE A 519 -9.93 -3.32 11.25
C ILE A 519 -10.72 -4.52 10.71
N ASP A 520 -10.16 -5.27 9.77
CA ASP A 520 -10.80 -6.42 9.12
C ASP A 520 -11.18 -7.52 10.11
N SER A 521 -10.43 -7.65 11.21
CA SER A 521 -10.77 -8.62 12.27
C SER A 521 -12.16 -8.39 12.86
N PHE A 522 -12.67 -7.15 12.79
CA PHE A 522 -13.97 -6.76 13.27
C PHE A 522 -15.06 -6.75 12.20
N ASP A 523 -14.76 -7.13 10.96
CA ASP A 523 -15.79 -7.23 9.92
C ASP A 523 -16.85 -8.29 10.23
N ILE A 524 -16.50 -9.33 11.01
CA ILE A 524 -17.49 -10.30 11.50
C ILE A 524 -18.52 -9.66 12.44
N LEU A 525 -18.19 -8.52 13.10
CA LEU A 525 -19.15 -7.75 13.89
C LEU A 525 -20.05 -6.83 13.02
N LEU A 526 -19.88 -6.83 11.69
CA LEU A 526 -20.72 -6.12 10.72
C LEU A 526 -21.93 -6.93 10.23
N LEU A 527 -21.89 -8.27 10.31
CA LEU A 527 -23.05 -9.15 10.07
C LEU A 527 -23.91 -9.26 11.32
#